data_AF-A0A7S8FCT7-F1
#
_entry.id   AF-A0A7S8FCT7-F1
#
_cell.length_a   1.000
_cell.length_b   1.000
_cell.length_c   1.000
_cell.angle_alpha   90.00
_cell.angle_beta   90.00
_cell.angle_gamma   90.00
#
_symmetry.space_group_name_H-M   'P 1'
#
loop_
_entity.id
_entity.type
_entity.pdbx_description
1 polymer ?
#
loop_
_entity_poly.entity_id
_entity_poly.type
_entity_poly.pdbx_seq_one_letter_code
_entity_poly.pdbx_strand_id
1 'polypeptide(L)'
;MGIKLLQKAGLVTAIVTQERTRLVARRAEKLAIPELHQGVMDKLSVIRDMAERHGISLHQIAYIGDDVNDMEALNAVGFSAAPADGLPQVRKIVDYVCRLKGGEGAVRELSEMILLSRSETKVIRKRR
;
A
#
# COMPACT_ATOMS: atom_id res chain seq x y z
N MET A 1 -1.82 -13.86 1.80
CA MET A 1 -1.74 -14.19 0.37
C MET A 1 -1.51 -12.95 -0.51
N GLY A 2 -2.30 -11.87 -0.40
CA GLY A 2 -2.18 -10.66 -1.25
C GLY A 2 -0.76 -10.10 -1.40
N ILE A 3 -0.09 -9.78 -0.28
CA ILE A 3 1.30 -9.28 -0.26
C ILE A 3 2.26 -10.20 -1.04
N LYS A 4 2.20 -11.51 -0.84
CA LYS A 4 3.06 -12.47 -1.55
C LYS A 4 2.79 -12.50 -3.06
N LEU A 5 1.55 -12.27 -3.50
CA LEU A 5 1.21 -12.19 -4.92
C LEU A 5 1.77 -10.92 -5.57
N LEU A 6 1.70 -9.78 -4.86
CA LEU A 6 2.33 -8.53 -5.31
C LEU A 6 3.84 -8.70 -5.47
N GLN A 7 4.50 -9.30 -4.48
CA GLN A 7 5.94 -9.61 -4.54
C GLN A 7 6.29 -10.52 -5.72
N LYS A 8 5.52 -11.59 -5.97
CA LYS A 8 5.71 -12.46 -7.14
C LYS A 8 5.52 -11.73 -8.48
N ALA A 9 4.74 -10.66 -8.50
CA ALA A 9 4.57 -9.80 -9.66
C ALA A 9 5.66 -8.70 -9.78
N GLY A 10 6.71 -8.77 -8.95
CA GLY A 10 7.84 -7.85 -8.98
C GLY A 10 7.56 -6.49 -8.33
N LEU A 11 6.53 -6.39 -7.47
CA LEU A 11 6.26 -5.19 -6.68
C LEU A 11 6.99 -5.25 -5.34
N VAL A 12 7.65 -4.15 -4.98
CA VAL A 12 8.16 -3.92 -3.64
C VAL A 12 6.97 -3.64 -2.72
N THR A 13 6.96 -4.24 -1.54
CA THR A 13 5.93 -4.01 -0.51
C THR A 13 6.56 -3.42 0.73
N ALA A 14 5.85 -2.54 1.42
CA ALA A 14 6.33 -1.85 2.61
C ALA A 14 5.26 -1.80 3.71
N ILE A 15 5.71 -1.61 4.96
CA ILE A 15 4.88 -1.21 6.09
C ILE A 15 5.48 0.06 6.68
N VAL A 16 4.67 1.10 6.82
CA VAL A 16 5.00 2.34 7.51
C VAL A 16 3.99 2.55 8.62
N THR A 17 4.43 2.62 9.87
CA THR A 17 3.54 2.71 11.03
C THR A 17 4.13 3.55 12.15
N GLN A 18 3.26 4.24 12.88
CA GLN A 18 3.60 4.91 14.14
C GLN A 18 3.87 3.90 15.26
N GLU A 19 3.29 2.70 15.19
CA GLU A 19 3.54 1.67 16.18
C GLU A 19 4.98 1.14 16.10
N ARG A 20 5.53 0.76 17.25
CA ARG A 20 6.79 0.03 17.33
C ARG A 20 6.59 -1.22 18.17
N THR A 21 6.27 -2.33 17.52
CA THR A 21 5.93 -3.58 18.20
C THR A 21 6.65 -4.80 17.59
N ARG A 22 6.87 -5.82 18.43
CA ARG A 22 7.39 -7.11 17.96
C ARG A 22 6.40 -7.85 17.05
N LEU A 23 5.09 -7.57 17.21
CA LEU A 23 4.04 -8.21 16.41
C LEU A 23 4.15 -7.79 14.93
N VAL A 24 4.28 -6.49 14.68
CA VAL A 24 4.47 -5.95 13.34
C VAL A 24 5.76 -6.46 12.73
N ALA A 25 6.87 -6.46 13.49
CA ALA A 25 8.15 -7.00 13.03
C ALA A 25 8.06 -8.48 12.59
N ARG A 26 7.49 -9.34 13.44
CA ARG A 26 7.27 -10.76 13.11
C ARG A 26 6.36 -10.94 11.90
N ARG A 27 5.35 -10.08 11.75
CA ARG A 27 4.44 -10.15 10.60
C ARG A 27 5.15 -9.78 9.30
N ALA A 28 5.96 -8.72 9.32
CA ALA A 28 6.78 -8.31 8.19
C ALA A 28 7.77 -9.40 7.79
N GLU A 29 8.48 -9.98 8.76
CA GLU A 29 9.41 -11.10 8.56
C GLU A 29 8.70 -12.32 7.94
N LYS A 30 7.58 -12.76 8.52
CA LYS A 30 6.77 -13.87 8.00
C LYS A 30 6.33 -13.64 6.55
N LEU A 31 6.04 -12.39 6.19
CA LEU A 31 5.63 -12.02 4.84
C LEU A 31 6.81 -11.62 3.94
N ALA A 32 8.05 -11.68 4.44
CA ALA A 32 9.26 -11.17 3.80
C ALA A 32 9.04 -9.78 3.17
N ILE A 33 8.52 -8.84 3.97
CA ILE A 33 8.33 -7.45 3.55
C ILE A 33 9.69 -6.75 3.68
N PRO A 34 10.30 -6.27 2.58
CA PRO A 34 11.67 -5.71 2.60
C PRO A 34 11.76 -4.36 3.29
N GLU A 35 10.68 -3.58 3.32
CA GLU A 35 10.64 -2.22 3.86
C GLU A 35 9.73 -2.19 5.08
N LEU A 36 10.29 -2.23 6.29
CA LEU A 36 9.54 -2.07 7.54
C LEU A 36 10.03 -0.82 8.28
N HIS A 37 9.14 0.15 8.43
CA HIS A 37 9.40 1.42 9.11
C HIS A 37 8.43 1.58 10.28
N GLN A 38 8.96 1.55 11.51
CA GLN A 38 8.19 1.57 12.76
C GLN A 38 8.56 2.77 13.65
N GLY A 39 7.58 3.34 14.34
CA GLY A 39 7.77 4.58 15.10
C GLY A 39 7.84 5.81 14.19
N VAL A 40 7.18 5.76 13.03
CA VAL A 40 7.21 6.82 12.02
C VAL A 40 6.09 7.81 12.28
N MET A 41 6.44 9.04 12.67
CA MET A 41 5.48 10.13 12.84
C MET A 41 5.10 10.76 11.50
N ASP A 42 6.10 11.11 10.69
CA ASP A 42 5.94 11.63 9.34
C ASP A 42 6.02 10.50 8.31
N LYS A 43 4.86 9.94 7.97
CA LYS A 43 4.76 8.83 7.01
C LYS A 43 5.14 9.27 5.60
N LEU A 44 4.82 10.50 5.20
CA LEU A 44 5.10 11.00 3.86
C LEU A 44 6.60 11.17 3.62
N SER A 45 7.36 11.67 4.61
CA SER A 45 8.82 11.75 4.50
C SER A 45 9.46 10.39 4.30
N VAL A 46 9.02 9.36 5.03
CA VAL A 46 9.54 7.98 4.87
C VAL A 46 9.18 7.40 3.50
N ILE A 47 7.97 7.67 3.00
CA ILE A 47 7.55 7.23 1.66
C ILE A 47 8.37 7.92 0.58
N ARG A 48 8.70 9.21 0.73
CA ARG A 48 9.58 9.95 -0.20
C ARG A 48 11.00 9.39 -0.22
N ASP A 49 11.60 9.16 0.94
CA ASP A 49 12.93 8.52 1.05
C ASP A 49 12.92 7.12 0.40
N MET A 50 11.88 6.33 0.66
CA MET A 50 11.73 5.02 0.02
C MET A 50 11.59 5.16 -1.50
N ALA A 51 10.80 6.11 -2.00
CA ALA A 51 10.66 6.35 -3.43
C ALA A 51 12.01 6.68 -4.09
N GLU A 52 12.82 7.52 -3.44
CA GLU A 52 14.16 7.89 -3.88
C GLU A 52 15.12 6.69 -3.89
N ARG A 53 15.19 5.91 -2.80
CA ARG A 53 16.02 4.70 -2.71
C ARG A 53 15.69 3.65 -3.76
N HIS A 54 14.42 3.58 -4.18
CA HIS A 54 13.94 2.66 -5.21
C HIS A 54 13.94 3.28 -6.63
N GLY A 55 14.31 4.55 -6.78
CA GLY A 55 14.36 5.24 -8.07
C GLY A 55 13.00 5.38 -8.75
N ILE A 56 11.92 5.53 -7.95
CA ILE A 56 10.55 5.67 -8.44
C ILE A 56 9.93 7.00 -7.99
N SER A 57 8.93 7.47 -8.71
CA SER A 57 8.13 8.63 -8.28
C SER A 57 6.98 8.20 -7.35
N LEU A 58 6.47 9.14 -6.55
CA LEU A 58 5.28 8.90 -5.72
C LEU A 58 4.06 8.45 -6.53
N HIS A 59 3.95 8.86 -7.79
CA HIS A 59 2.90 8.43 -8.73
C HIS A 59 2.94 6.93 -9.06
N GLN A 60 4.04 6.24 -8.76
CA GLN A 60 4.19 4.79 -8.96
C GLN A 60 3.90 3.99 -7.69
N ILE A 61 3.49 4.65 -6.60
CA ILE A 61 3.22 4.03 -5.30
C ILE A 61 1.71 3.86 -5.12
N ALA A 62 1.32 2.68 -4.64
CA ALA A 62 0.00 2.45 -4.08
C ALA A 62 0.09 2.40 -2.54
N TYR A 63 -0.77 3.16 -1.84
CA TYR A 63 -0.78 3.22 -0.39
C TYR A 63 -2.19 2.97 0.16
N ILE A 64 -2.29 2.20 1.24
CA ILE A 64 -3.55 1.95 1.95
C ILE A 64 -3.41 2.37 3.41
N GLY A 65 -4.33 3.20 3.88
CA GLY A 65 -4.34 3.73 5.24
C GLY A 65 -5.76 4.02 5.71
N ASP A 66 -5.95 4.16 7.01
CA ASP A 66 -7.28 4.20 7.64
C ASP A 66 -7.48 5.37 8.61
N ASP A 67 -6.42 6.08 9.00
CA ASP A 67 -6.46 7.14 10.02
C ASP A 67 -5.89 8.49 9.52
N VAL A 68 -6.06 9.55 10.31
CA VAL A 68 -5.64 10.92 9.98
C VAL A 68 -4.14 11.04 9.70
N ASN A 69 -3.33 10.25 10.40
CA ASN A 69 -1.88 10.24 10.22
C ASN A 69 -1.44 9.68 8.85
N ASP A 70 -2.35 9.08 8.09
CA ASP A 70 -2.13 8.62 6.72
C ASP A 70 -2.48 9.66 5.66
N MET A 71 -3.25 10.71 6.00
CA MET A 71 -3.87 11.58 5.00
C MET A 71 -2.87 12.28 4.08
N GLU A 72 -1.73 12.73 4.61
CA GLU A 72 -0.69 13.36 3.78
C GLU A 72 -0.05 12.35 2.81
N ALA A 73 0.20 11.12 3.27
CA ALA A 73 0.71 10.04 2.43
C ALA A 73 -0.31 9.63 1.36
N LEU A 74 -1.58 9.47 1.74
CA LEU A 74 -2.67 9.09 0.83
C LEU A 74 -2.85 10.11 -0.29
N ASN A 75 -2.81 11.42 0.01
CA ASN A 75 -2.95 12.46 -1.02
C ASN A 75 -1.74 12.57 -1.96
N ALA A 76 -0.56 12.09 -1.55
CA ALA A 76 0.69 12.31 -2.28
C ALA A 76 1.04 11.17 -3.26
N VAL A 77 0.51 9.96 -3.03
CA VAL A 77 0.83 8.78 -3.86
C VAL A 77 -0.04 8.71 -5.12
N GLY A 78 0.39 7.92 -6.11
CA GLY A 78 -0.34 7.79 -7.38
C GLY A 78 -1.61 6.94 -7.30
N PHE A 79 -1.75 6.11 -6.26
CA PHE A 79 -2.98 5.38 -5.99
C PHE A 79 -3.17 5.19 -4.49
N SER A 80 -4.28 5.69 -3.97
CA SER A 80 -4.60 5.67 -2.55
C SER A 80 -5.84 4.83 -2.29
N ALA A 81 -5.84 4.11 -1.18
CA ALA A 81 -6.98 3.31 -0.76
C ALA A 81 -7.22 3.40 0.75
N ALA A 82 -8.44 3.09 1.16
CA ALA A 82 -8.81 2.94 2.56
C ALA A 82 -9.67 1.69 2.78
N PRO A 83 -9.53 0.98 3.91
CA PRO A 83 -10.47 -0.06 4.30
C PRO A 83 -11.91 0.48 4.48
N ALA A 84 -12.91 -0.41 4.41
CA ALA A 84 -14.32 -0.04 4.56
C ALA A 84 -14.65 0.65 5.89
N ASP A 85 -13.92 0.29 6.94
CA ASP A 85 -14.02 0.80 8.32
C ASP A 85 -13.00 1.91 8.63
N GLY A 86 -12.23 2.38 7.64
CA GLY A 86 -11.38 3.55 7.80
C GLY A 86 -12.18 4.82 8.12
N LEU A 87 -11.52 5.81 8.73
CA LEU A 87 -12.19 7.02 9.17
C LEU A 87 -12.94 7.70 8.01
N PRO A 88 -14.15 8.27 8.26
CA PRO A 88 -14.94 8.89 7.19
C PRO A 88 -14.19 9.96 6.39
N GLN A 89 -13.31 10.73 7.04
CA GLN A 89 -12.50 11.75 6.37
C GLN A 89 -11.39 11.16 5.48
N VAL A 90 -10.82 10.02 5.88
CA VAL A 90 -9.83 9.28 5.08
C VAL A 90 -10.51 8.68 3.85
N ARG A 91 -11.65 8.02 4.03
CA ARG A 91 -12.43 7.43 2.92
C ARG A 91 -12.92 8.45 1.89
N LYS A 92 -12.99 9.75 2.25
CA LYS A 92 -13.37 10.84 1.33
C LYS A 92 -12.25 11.32 0.41
N ILE A 93 -10.99 11.07 0.76
CA ILE A 93 -9.83 11.60 0.02
C ILE A 93 -9.12 10.55 -0.84
N VAL A 94 -9.42 9.27 -0.63
CA VAL A 94 -8.75 8.18 -1.34
C VAL A 94 -9.38 7.87 -2.68
N ASP A 95 -8.59 7.34 -3.62
CA ASP A 95 -9.06 6.91 -4.94
C ASP A 95 -9.99 5.69 -4.84
N TYR A 96 -9.78 4.84 -3.83
CA TYR A 96 -10.56 3.63 -3.65
C TYR A 96 -10.88 3.31 -2.19
N VAL A 97 -12.16 3.16 -1.88
CA VAL A 97 -12.59 2.59 -0.60
C VAL A 97 -12.87 1.11 -0.81
N CYS A 98 -12.13 0.26 -0.08
CA CYS A 98 -12.35 -1.18 -0.10
C CYS A 98 -13.75 -1.54 0.38
N ARG A 99 -14.28 -2.65 -0.13
CA ARG A 99 -15.53 -3.27 0.36
C ARG A 99 -15.30 -3.97 1.68
N LEU A 100 -14.11 -4.55 1.87
CA LEU A 100 -13.72 -5.25 3.09
C LEU A 100 -13.07 -4.32 4.11
N LYS A 101 -13.20 -4.70 5.39
CA LYS A 101 -12.59 -4.01 6.53
C LYS A 101 -11.10 -4.31 6.69
N GLY A 102 -10.43 -3.49 7.50
CA GLY A 102 -9.08 -3.74 7.99
C GLY A 102 -9.01 -5.11 8.69
N GLY A 103 -7.94 -5.87 8.43
CA GLY A 103 -7.80 -7.23 8.98
C GLY A 103 -8.71 -8.31 8.36
N GLU A 104 -9.81 -7.93 7.71
CA GLU A 104 -10.81 -8.84 7.12
C GLU A 104 -10.63 -9.08 5.61
N GLY A 105 -9.62 -8.46 4.99
CA GLY A 105 -9.24 -8.75 3.60
C GLY A 105 -9.02 -7.55 2.70
N ALA A 106 -9.15 -6.31 3.20
CA ALA A 106 -8.92 -5.09 2.41
C ALA A 106 -7.60 -5.11 1.63
N VAL A 107 -6.48 -5.52 2.25
CA VAL A 107 -5.18 -5.64 1.57
C VAL A 107 -5.21 -6.69 0.45
N ARG A 108 -5.95 -7.79 0.60
CA ARG A 108 -6.09 -8.82 -0.44
C ARG A 108 -6.90 -8.28 -1.62
N GLU A 109 -8.01 -7.60 -1.34
CA GLU A 109 -8.85 -6.95 -2.34
C GLU A 109 -8.05 -5.94 -3.17
N LEU A 110 -7.33 -5.02 -2.49
CA LEU A 110 -6.45 -4.07 -3.15
C LEU A 110 -5.35 -4.75 -3.97
N SER A 111 -4.71 -5.79 -3.41
CA SER A 111 -3.67 -6.55 -4.12
C SER A 111 -4.19 -7.14 -5.43
N GLU A 112 -5.41 -7.68 -5.42
CA GLU A 112 -6.05 -8.29 -6.58
C GLU A 112 -6.38 -7.25 -7.66
N MET A 113 -6.95 -6.11 -7.27
CA MET A 113 -7.22 -5.00 -8.17
C MET A 113 -5.94 -4.50 -8.88
N ILE A 114 -4.84 -4.32 -8.13
CA ILE A 114 -3.55 -3.91 -8.70
C ILE A 114 -3.00 -4.96 -9.69
N LEU A 115 -3.16 -6.24 -9.40
CA LEU A 115 -2.67 -7.31 -10.28
C LEU A 115 -3.50 -7.45 -11.56
N LEU A 116 -4.82 -7.28 -11.46
CA LEU A 116 -5.72 -7.33 -12.61
C LEU A 116 -5.46 -6.17 -13.58
N SER A 117 -5.32 -4.94 -13.08
CA SER A 117 -5.04 -3.76 -13.93
C SER A 117 -3.72 -3.89 -14.70
N ARG A 118 -2.70 -4.51 -14.09
CA ARG A 118 -1.41 -4.80 -14.76
C ARG A 118 -1.50 -5.93 -15.79
N SER A 119 -2.43 -6.86 -15.61
CA SER A 119 -2.61 -8.01 -16.52
C SER A 119 -3.33 -7.60 -17.80
N GLU A 120 -4.35 -6.75 -17.72
CA GLU A 120 -5.05 -6.19 -18.89
C GLU A 120 -4.11 -5.39 -19.80
N THR A 121 -3.18 -4.65 -19.20
CA THR A 121 -2.15 -3.90 -19.94
C THR A 121 -1.24 -4.80 -20.78
N LYS A 122 -0.97 -6.04 -20.35
CA LYS A 122 -0.14 -7.00 -21.12
C LYS A 122 -0.90 -7.62 -22.30
N VAL A 123 -2.22 -7.81 -22.18
CA VAL A 123 -3.05 -8.36 -23.26
C VAL A 123 -3.19 -7.37 -24.41
N ILE A 124 -3.36 -6.09 -24.10
CA ILE A 124 -3.49 -5.03 -25.12
C ILE A 124 -2.17 -4.81 -25.88
N ARG A 125 -1.02 -4.91 -25.20
CA ARG A 125 0.30 -4.72 -25.84
C ARG A 125 0.76 -5.87 -26.74
N LYS A 126 0.17 -7.06 -26.65
CA LYS A 126 0.48 -8.21 -27.53
C LYS A 126 -0.29 -8.23 -28.85
N ARG A 127 -1.19 -7.27 -29.11
CA ARG A 127 -1.98 -7.16 -30.34
C ARG A 127 -1.49 -6.05 -31.29
N ARG A 128 -0.24 -5.63 -31.19
CA ARG A 128 0.41 -4.69 -32.11
C ARG A 128 1.63 -5.33 -32.76
#